data_AF-A0A8T5SVI1-F1
#
_entry.id   AF-A0A8T5SVI1-F1
#
_cell.length_a   1.000
_cell.length_b   1.000
_cell.length_c   1.000
_cell.angle_alpha   90.00
_cell.angle_beta   90.00
_cell.angle_gamma   90.00
#
_symmetry.space_group_name_H-M   'P 1'
#
loop_
_entity.id
_entity.type
_entity.pdbx_description
1 polymer ?
#
loop_
_entity_poly.entity_id
_entity_poly.type
_entity_poly.pdbx_seq_one_letter_code
_entity_poly.pdbx_strand_id
1 'polypeptide(L)'
;LQIMDSIPVSTTDLAGVGIATVEILTLAEGEYIIVVSLNPEQNHYYWSQDSDPTIITIYQPGHESVRGAGWIEDSDGNRGHFVFLVKHTSRGGLKGFIFYTLRVDNLVYFVKSTEITGFTIYENHAFFEASITIYMYDLETKEKTQLEDTYRLRIDAWDSKRRHGKDIFQIQIFDRYGLVVYEAGYDPLGYVHRGNIVIHGHRHHRHHGHHWHHRHHHHKMRHC
;
A
#
# COMPACT_ATOMS: atom_id res chain seq x y z
N LEU A 1 -21.03 -4.13 -14.24
CA LEU A 1 -19.96 -5.09 -14.56
C LEU A 1 -19.29 -4.61 -15.83
N GLN A 2 -18.05 -4.15 -15.76
CA GLN A 2 -17.25 -3.86 -16.94
C GLN A 2 -16.36 -5.07 -17.17
N ILE A 3 -16.60 -5.80 -18.27
CA ILE A 3 -15.75 -6.92 -18.68
C ILE A 3 -14.68 -6.33 -19.59
N MET A 4 -13.42 -6.57 -19.25
CA MET A 4 -12.31 -6.22 -20.11
C MET A 4 -12.13 -7.29 -21.20
N ASP A 5 -11.63 -6.89 -22.36
CA ASP A 5 -11.25 -7.85 -23.40
C ASP A 5 -10.22 -8.85 -22.85
N SER A 6 -10.16 -10.04 -23.45
CA SER A 6 -9.21 -11.08 -23.07
C SER A 6 -7.77 -10.57 -23.12
N ILE A 7 -7.06 -10.63 -22.00
CA ILE A 7 -5.68 -10.19 -21.89
C ILE A 7 -4.77 -11.38 -22.19
N PRO A 8 -3.84 -11.29 -23.17
CA PRO A 8 -2.92 -12.37 -23.47
C PRO A 8 -1.94 -12.60 -22.31
N VAL A 9 -1.67 -13.86 -22.01
CA VAL A 9 -0.67 -14.27 -21.03
C VAL A 9 0.69 -14.38 -21.72
N SER A 10 1.66 -13.60 -21.25
CA SER A 10 3.07 -13.72 -21.64
C SER A 10 3.74 -14.83 -20.83
N THR A 11 4.51 -15.69 -21.49
CA THR A 11 5.33 -16.71 -20.81
C THR A 11 6.49 -16.07 -20.08
N THR A 12 6.88 -16.65 -18.95
CA THR A 12 8.12 -16.28 -18.25
C THR A 12 9.19 -17.37 -18.44
N ASP A 13 10.42 -17.08 -18.03
CA ASP A 13 11.50 -18.06 -17.88
C ASP A 13 11.35 -18.92 -16.62
N LEU A 14 10.34 -18.68 -15.79
CA LEU A 14 9.97 -19.53 -14.67
C LEU A 14 8.87 -20.53 -15.08
N ALA A 15 9.17 -21.82 -14.95
CA ALA A 15 8.25 -22.88 -15.33
C ALA A 15 6.92 -22.79 -14.56
N GLY A 16 5.81 -22.83 -15.29
CA GLY A 16 4.47 -22.75 -14.69
C GLY A 16 4.00 -21.33 -14.36
N VAL A 17 4.78 -20.30 -14.68
CA VAL A 17 4.42 -18.89 -14.42
C VAL A 17 4.22 -18.13 -15.73
N GLY A 18 3.05 -17.51 -15.86
CA GLY A 18 2.70 -16.61 -16.95
C GLY A 18 2.18 -15.28 -16.38
N ILE A 19 2.39 -14.19 -17.11
CA ILE A 19 2.00 -12.85 -16.67
C ILE A 19 1.06 -12.24 -17.71
N ALA A 20 -0.09 -11.77 -17.23
CA ALA A 20 -0.97 -10.90 -17.99
C ALA A 20 -0.95 -9.51 -17.35
N THR A 21 -0.75 -8.48 -18.16
CA THR A 21 -0.75 -7.09 -17.72
C THR A 21 -1.78 -6.33 -18.52
N VAL A 22 -2.59 -5.54 -17.83
CA VAL A 22 -3.53 -4.63 -18.46
C VAL A 22 -3.41 -3.25 -17.84
N GLU A 23 -3.42 -2.23 -18.68
CA GLU A 23 -3.39 -0.84 -18.26
C GLU A 23 -4.77 -0.22 -18.50
N ILE A 24 -5.32 0.42 -17.47
CA ILE A 24 -6.58 1.15 -17.55
C ILE A 24 -6.29 2.61 -17.26
N LEU A 25 -6.21 3.41 -18.33
CA LEU A 25 -5.76 4.80 -18.24
C LEU A 25 -6.80 5.76 -17.63
N THR A 26 -8.07 5.38 -17.59
CA THR A 26 -9.18 6.31 -17.34
C THR A 26 -10.21 5.76 -16.34
N LEU A 27 -9.73 5.25 -15.21
CA LEU A 27 -10.63 4.99 -14.07
C LEU A 27 -10.98 6.31 -13.38
N ALA A 28 -12.28 6.52 -13.15
CA ALA A 28 -12.75 7.60 -12.29
C ALA A 28 -12.40 7.28 -10.82
N GLU A 29 -12.53 8.27 -9.93
CA GLU A 29 -12.47 7.97 -8.50
C GLU A 29 -13.55 6.97 -8.10
N GLY A 30 -13.19 6.00 -7.26
CA GLY A 30 -14.13 4.98 -6.79
C GLY A 30 -13.45 3.71 -6.33
N GLU A 31 -14.28 2.77 -5.88
CA GLU A 31 -13.88 1.41 -5.54
C GLU A 31 -14.23 0.47 -6.68
N TYR A 32 -13.25 -0.34 -7.06
CA TYR A 32 -13.33 -1.30 -8.14
C TYR A 32 -13.03 -2.68 -7.59
N ILE A 33 -13.84 -3.66 -7.94
CA ILE A 33 -13.55 -5.05 -7.62
C ILE A 33 -12.92 -5.66 -8.87
N ILE A 34 -11.70 -6.15 -8.74
CA ILE A 34 -11.00 -6.91 -9.76
C ILE A 34 -11.18 -8.39 -9.48
N VAL A 35 -11.63 -9.09 -10.51
CA VAL A 35 -11.71 -10.55 -10.55
C VAL A 35 -11.02 -10.98 -11.84
N VAL A 36 -10.07 -11.90 -11.72
CA VAL A 36 -9.36 -12.50 -12.85
C VAL A 36 -9.94 -13.89 -13.09
N SER A 37 -10.36 -14.15 -14.31
CA SER A 37 -10.96 -15.43 -14.72
C SER A 37 -10.29 -15.91 -16.00
N LEU A 38 -10.07 -17.23 -16.14
CA LEU A 38 -9.68 -17.79 -17.43
C LEU A 38 -10.88 -17.79 -18.37
N ASN A 39 -10.72 -17.26 -19.58
CA ASN A 39 -11.77 -17.29 -20.60
C ASN A 39 -11.93 -18.71 -21.18
N PRO A 40 -13.00 -19.45 -20.86
CA PRO A 40 -13.17 -20.83 -21.33
C PRO A 40 -13.47 -20.93 -22.84
N GLU A 41 -13.92 -19.84 -23.47
CA GLU A 41 -14.17 -19.81 -24.92
C GLU A 41 -12.87 -19.79 -25.73
N GLN A 42 -11.76 -19.34 -25.13
CA GLN A 42 -10.46 -19.21 -25.77
C GLN A 42 -9.39 -20.12 -25.16
N ASN A 43 -9.60 -20.63 -23.95
CA ASN A 43 -8.67 -21.51 -23.25
C ASN A 43 -9.31 -22.89 -23.01
N HIS A 44 -9.00 -23.85 -23.89
CA HIS A 44 -9.50 -25.22 -23.80
C HIS A 44 -8.56 -26.17 -23.04
N TYR A 45 -7.39 -25.69 -22.60
CA TYR A 45 -6.33 -26.53 -22.03
C TYR A 45 -6.24 -26.44 -20.50
N TYR A 46 -6.62 -25.29 -19.94
CA TYR A 46 -6.51 -25.02 -18.51
C TYR A 46 -7.85 -24.58 -17.95
N TRP A 47 -8.13 -25.00 -16.72
CA TRP A 47 -9.31 -24.58 -15.96
C TRP A 47 -8.87 -24.09 -14.58
N SER A 48 -9.49 -23.02 -14.12
CA SER A 48 -9.29 -22.43 -12.80
C SER A 48 -10.61 -21.86 -12.31
N GLN A 49 -10.75 -21.78 -10.99
CA GLN A 49 -11.73 -20.88 -10.38
C GLN A 49 -11.31 -19.43 -10.64
N ASP A 50 -12.29 -18.53 -10.56
CA ASP A 50 -12.04 -17.09 -10.53
C ASP A 50 -11.12 -16.75 -9.36
N SER A 51 -10.29 -15.72 -9.53
CA SER A 51 -9.46 -15.22 -8.45
C SER A 51 -10.31 -14.70 -7.30
N ASP A 52 -9.72 -14.64 -6.11
CA ASP A 52 -10.32 -13.90 -5.00
C ASP A 52 -10.57 -12.44 -5.42
N PRO A 53 -11.77 -11.89 -5.17
CA PRO A 53 -12.09 -10.52 -5.50
C PRO A 53 -11.15 -9.55 -4.76
N THR A 54 -10.44 -8.71 -5.52
CA THR A 54 -9.50 -7.73 -4.97
C THR A 54 -10.07 -6.32 -5.17
N ILE A 55 -10.16 -5.54 -4.08
CA ILE A 55 -10.63 -4.15 -4.15
C ILE A 55 -9.46 -3.23 -4.51
N ILE A 56 -9.64 -2.40 -5.54
CA ILE A 56 -8.77 -1.29 -5.90
C ILE A 56 -9.55 0.02 -5.69
N THR A 57 -8.95 0.94 -4.94
CA THR A 57 -9.50 2.29 -4.75
C THR A 57 -8.73 3.27 -5.61
N ILE A 58 -9.43 3.96 -6.52
CA ILE A 58 -8.89 5.05 -7.33
C ILE A 58 -9.31 6.37 -6.68
N TYR A 59 -8.36 7.28 -6.51
CA TYR A 59 -8.56 8.56 -5.82
C TYR A 59 -7.69 9.65 -6.43
N GLN A 60 -8.17 10.91 -6.49
CA GLN A 60 -7.35 12.03 -6.90
C GLN A 60 -6.40 12.44 -5.78
N PRO A 61 -5.10 12.55 -6.07
CA PRO A 61 -4.09 12.83 -5.06
C PRO A 61 -4.32 14.20 -4.38
N GLY A 62 -4.38 14.19 -3.04
CA GLY A 62 -4.45 15.41 -2.22
C GLY A 62 -3.09 15.89 -1.71
N HIS A 63 -3.08 16.63 -0.58
CA HIS A 63 -1.85 17.00 0.15
C HIS A 63 -1.48 15.97 1.22
N GLU A 64 -1.59 14.70 0.86
CA GLU A 64 -1.59 13.60 1.83
C GLU A 64 -0.18 13.11 2.10
N SER A 65 0.03 12.63 3.33
CA SER A 65 1.30 12.00 3.70
C SER A 65 1.13 10.95 4.76
N VAL A 66 2.00 9.96 4.72
CA VAL A 66 2.18 8.96 5.77
C VAL A 66 3.65 8.88 6.14
N ARG A 67 3.91 8.73 7.43
CA ARG A 67 5.25 8.42 7.93
C ARG A 67 5.13 7.39 9.04
N GLY A 68 6.16 6.57 9.19
CA GLY A 68 6.19 5.59 10.26
C GLY A 68 7.61 5.12 10.54
N ALA A 69 7.81 4.67 11.76
CA ALA A 69 9.00 3.97 12.17
C ALA A 69 8.66 2.96 13.27
N GLY A 70 9.43 1.89 13.39
CA GLY A 70 9.26 0.89 14.44
C GLY A 70 9.82 -0.46 14.02
N TRP A 71 9.28 -1.52 14.61
CA TRP A 71 9.50 -2.88 14.13
C TRP A 71 8.26 -3.75 14.24
N ILE A 72 8.23 -4.79 13.41
CA ILE A 72 7.25 -5.87 13.37
C ILE A 72 7.99 -7.22 13.33
N GLU A 73 7.26 -8.32 13.47
CA GLU A 73 7.80 -9.67 13.32
C GLU A 73 7.24 -10.33 12.04
N ASP A 74 8.05 -11.19 11.42
CA ASP A 74 7.57 -12.15 10.42
C ASP A 74 7.13 -13.46 11.09
N SER A 75 6.59 -14.39 10.31
CA SER A 75 6.09 -15.68 10.79
C SER A 75 7.13 -16.55 11.47
N ASP A 76 8.41 -16.34 11.15
CA ASP A 76 9.54 -17.08 11.71
C ASP A 76 10.08 -16.42 12.99
N GLY A 77 9.48 -15.29 13.40
CA GLY A 77 9.87 -14.53 14.59
C GLY A 77 11.06 -13.60 14.37
N ASN A 78 11.50 -13.39 13.12
CA ASN A 78 12.54 -12.41 12.83
C ASN A 78 11.98 -11.00 12.96
N ARG A 79 12.81 -10.08 13.44
CA ARG A 79 12.41 -8.67 13.62
C ARG A 79 12.79 -7.84 12.41
N GLY A 80 11.77 -7.23 11.81
CA GLY A 80 11.90 -6.27 10.73
C GLY A 80 11.81 -4.83 11.24
N HIS A 81 12.89 -4.08 11.13
CA HIS A 81 12.91 -2.64 11.43
C HIS A 81 12.49 -1.85 10.19
N PHE A 82 11.55 -0.92 10.35
CA PHE A 82 11.09 -0.07 9.24
C PHE A 82 11.18 1.41 9.58
N VAL A 83 11.44 2.22 8.55
CA VAL A 83 11.29 3.68 8.56
C VAL A 83 10.83 4.13 7.18
N PHE A 84 9.77 4.93 7.11
CA PHE A 84 9.30 5.48 5.84
C PHE A 84 8.66 6.85 5.95
N LEU A 85 8.63 7.53 4.82
CA LEU A 85 7.86 8.74 4.56
C LEU A 85 7.38 8.68 3.12
N VAL A 86 6.08 8.78 2.90
CA VAL A 86 5.49 8.87 1.56
C VAL A 86 4.50 10.02 1.54
N LYS A 87 4.51 10.81 0.46
CA LYS A 87 3.60 11.94 0.30
C LYS A 87 3.32 12.27 -1.15
N HIS A 88 2.17 12.88 -1.37
CA HIS A 88 1.89 13.63 -2.58
C HIS A 88 2.63 14.98 -2.54
N THR A 89 3.20 15.37 -3.68
CA THR A 89 3.77 16.70 -3.90
C THR A 89 2.66 17.67 -4.30
N SER A 90 2.91 18.97 -4.20
CA SER A 90 1.95 20.00 -4.62
C SER A 90 1.61 19.98 -6.11
N ARG A 91 2.36 19.22 -6.93
CA ARG A 91 2.14 19.03 -8.36
C ARG A 91 1.52 17.66 -8.70
N GLY A 92 1.01 16.93 -7.70
CA GLY A 92 0.38 15.62 -7.88
C GLY A 92 1.36 14.44 -8.00
N GLY A 93 2.67 14.68 -8.10
CA GLY A 93 3.66 13.60 -8.13
C GLY A 93 3.92 12.97 -6.76
N LEU A 94 4.46 11.75 -6.73
CA LEU A 94 4.83 11.04 -5.51
C LEU A 94 6.26 11.37 -5.07
N LYS A 95 6.48 11.46 -3.75
CA LYS A 95 7.81 11.60 -3.16
C LYS A 95 7.88 10.84 -1.85
N GLY A 96 8.98 10.13 -1.63
CA GLY A 96 9.16 9.43 -0.38
C GLY A 96 10.43 8.61 -0.31
N PHE A 97 10.52 7.84 0.76
CA PHE A 97 11.49 6.77 0.91
C PHE A 97 10.93 5.70 1.84
N ILE A 98 11.51 4.51 1.74
CA ILE A 98 11.32 3.39 2.65
C ILE A 98 12.68 2.74 2.89
N PHE A 99 12.96 2.45 4.16
CA PHE A 99 14.01 1.56 4.59
C PHE A 99 13.39 0.46 5.44
N TYR A 100 13.72 -0.79 5.10
CA TYR A 100 13.38 -1.95 5.88
C TYR A 100 14.64 -2.78 6.10
N THR A 101 14.89 -3.20 7.33
CA THR A 101 16.05 -4.02 7.69
C THR A 101 15.58 -5.25 8.42
N LEU A 102 15.96 -6.41 7.91
CA LEU A 102 15.64 -7.71 8.46
C LEU A 102 16.93 -8.46 8.73
N ARG A 103 16.99 -9.16 9.86
CA ARG A 103 18.07 -10.10 10.13
C ARG A 103 17.49 -11.51 10.16
N VAL A 104 18.08 -12.40 9.37
CA VAL A 104 17.81 -13.84 9.38
C VAL A 104 19.15 -14.53 9.60
N ASP A 105 19.30 -15.19 10.75
CA ASP A 105 20.57 -15.82 11.17
C ASP A 105 21.79 -14.86 11.08
N ASN A 106 22.72 -15.18 10.18
CA ASN A 106 23.95 -14.42 9.91
C ASN A 106 23.79 -13.40 8.78
N LEU A 107 22.62 -13.29 8.15
CA LEU A 107 22.37 -12.38 7.05
C LEU A 107 21.56 -11.17 7.51
N VAL A 108 21.94 -9.99 7.05
CA VAL A 108 21.19 -8.75 7.23
C VAL A 108 20.76 -8.25 5.86
N TYR A 109 19.44 -8.18 5.65
CA TYR A 109 18.83 -7.66 4.44
C TYR A 109 18.47 -6.19 4.64
N PHE A 110 18.95 -5.34 3.74
CA PHE A 110 18.59 -3.93 3.64
C PHE A 110 17.74 -3.72 2.40
N VAL A 111 16.46 -3.50 2.61
CA VAL A 111 15.50 -3.13 1.58
C VAL A 111 15.37 -1.62 1.59
N LYS A 112 15.59 -0.98 0.44
CA LYS A 112 15.48 0.48 0.33
C LYS A 112 14.82 0.92 -0.96
N SER A 113 14.11 2.04 -0.91
CA SER A 113 13.62 2.72 -2.10
C SER A 113 13.42 4.21 -1.87
N THR A 114 13.56 4.99 -2.94
CA THR A 114 13.07 6.37 -3.07
C THR A 114 12.08 6.52 -4.24
N GLU A 115 11.78 5.43 -4.94
CA GLU A 115 10.94 5.37 -6.13
C GLU A 115 9.57 4.81 -5.73
N ILE A 116 8.71 5.71 -5.25
CA ILE A 116 7.32 5.36 -4.90
C ILE A 116 6.49 5.34 -6.18
N THR A 117 5.86 4.21 -6.47
CA THR A 117 5.11 3.95 -7.70
C THR A 117 3.60 4.09 -7.52
N GLY A 118 3.11 3.94 -6.29
CA GLY A 118 1.70 4.12 -5.94
C GLY A 118 1.55 4.54 -4.49
N PHE A 119 0.54 5.36 -4.18
CA PHE A 119 0.23 5.78 -2.82
C PHE A 119 -1.19 6.32 -2.73
N THR A 120 -1.92 5.93 -1.70
CA THR A 120 -3.16 6.60 -1.31
C THR A 120 -3.49 6.32 0.16
N ILE A 121 -4.49 7.03 0.67
CA ILE A 121 -4.97 6.94 2.04
C ILE A 121 -6.49 6.78 2.00
N TYR A 122 -7.00 5.79 2.72
CA TYR A 122 -8.41 5.63 3.03
C TYR A 122 -8.61 5.66 4.55
N GLU A 123 -9.32 6.68 5.03
CA GLU A 123 -9.56 6.91 6.46
C GLU A 123 -8.28 6.97 7.33
N ASN A 124 -7.93 5.86 7.98
CA ASN A 124 -6.77 5.69 8.85
C ASN A 124 -5.80 4.61 8.33
N HIS A 125 -5.98 4.18 7.09
CA HIS A 125 -5.17 3.21 6.38
C HIS A 125 -4.46 3.90 5.22
N ALA A 126 -3.14 3.79 5.17
CA ALA A 126 -2.33 4.22 4.05
C ALA A 126 -1.77 2.97 3.37
N PHE A 127 -1.75 2.97 2.05
CA PHE A 127 -1.06 1.94 1.29
C PHE A 127 -0.18 2.58 0.22
N PHE A 128 0.99 2.01 0.00
CA PHE A 128 1.92 2.47 -1.02
C PHE A 128 2.75 1.34 -1.59
N GLU A 129 3.22 1.57 -2.81
CA GLU A 129 4.06 0.65 -3.57
C GLU A 129 5.37 1.35 -3.97
N ALA A 130 6.43 0.57 -4.12
CA ALA A 130 7.72 1.09 -4.54
C ALA A 130 8.55 0.06 -5.30
N SER A 131 9.33 0.52 -6.28
CA SER A 131 10.43 -0.25 -6.88
C SER A 131 11.60 -0.25 -5.89
N ILE A 132 12.15 -1.41 -5.53
CA ILE A 132 13.12 -1.51 -4.44
C ILE A 132 14.45 -2.12 -4.86
N THR A 133 15.49 -1.79 -4.10
CA THR A 133 16.77 -2.48 -4.14
C THR A 133 17.00 -3.21 -2.82
N ILE A 134 17.45 -4.46 -2.91
CA ILE A 134 17.80 -5.28 -1.74
C ILE A 134 19.31 -5.48 -1.71
N TYR A 135 19.91 -5.19 -0.55
CA TYR A 135 21.28 -5.58 -0.25
C TYR A 135 21.28 -6.65 0.83
N MET A 136 22.09 -7.67 0.63
CA MET A 136 22.40 -8.66 1.65
C MET A 136 23.78 -8.36 2.23
N TYR A 137 23.90 -8.41 3.54
CA TYR A 137 25.16 -8.30 4.26
C TYR A 137 25.37 -9.54 5.10
N ASP A 138 26.46 -10.25 4.81
CA ASP A 138 26.85 -11.44 5.55
C ASP A 138 27.69 -11.04 6.77
N LEU A 139 27.20 -11.38 7.97
CA LEU A 139 27.86 -11.06 9.23
C LEU A 139 29.10 -11.91 9.49
N GLU A 140 29.26 -13.05 8.84
CA GLU A 140 30.42 -13.92 8.96
C GLU A 140 31.54 -13.43 8.04
N THR A 141 31.26 -13.28 6.75
CA THR A 141 32.27 -12.85 5.75
C THR A 141 32.50 -11.34 5.73
N LYS A 142 31.57 -10.56 6.27
CA LYS A 142 31.53 -9.08 6.21
C LYS A 142 31.37 -8.54 4.80
N GLU A 143 30.86 -9.34 3.87
CA GLU A 143 30.61 -8.93 2.49
C GLU A 143 29.20 -8.37 2.31
N LYS A 144 29.08 -7.39 1.41
CA LYS A 144 27.80 -6.78 1.03
C LYS A 144 27.55 -7.01 -0.46
N THR A 145 26.43 -7.64 -0.77
CA THR A 145 26.01 -7.96 -2.14
C THR A 145 24.67 -7.31 -2.43
N GLN A 146 24.51 -6.74 -3.61
CA GLN A 146 23.20 -6.29 -4.10
C GLN A 146 22.53 -7.47 -4.81
N LEU A 147 21.27 -7.74 -4.54
CA LEU A 147 20.50 -8.70 -5.34
C LEU A 147 20.20 -8.09 -6.72
N GLU A 148 20.41 -8.88 -7.78
CA GLU A 148 20.34 -8.37 -9.17
C GLU A 148 18.91 -8.27 -9.72
N ASP A 149 17.92 -8.88 -9.07
CA ASP A 149 16.55 -8.86 -9.59
C ASP A 149 15.85 -7.52 -9.35
N THR A 150 14.84 -7.28 -10.18
CA THR A 150 13.89 -6.19 -9.97
C THR A 150 12.84 -6.64 -8.97
N TYR A 151 12.78 -5.96 -7.83
CA TYR A 151 11.79 -6.21 -6.79
C TYR A 151 10.83 -5.05 -6.67
N ARG A 152 9.60 -5.34 -6.26
CA ARG A 152 8.61 -4.35 -5.84
C ARG A 152 8.20 -4.63 -4.42
N LEU A 153 7.81 -3.61 -3.69
CA LEU A 153 7.13 -3.80 -2.41
C LEU A 153 5.75 -3.17 -2.42
N ARG A 154 4.90 -3.72 -1.57
CA ARG A 154 3.66 -3.11 -1.09
C ARG A 154 3.74 -2.98 0.42
N ILE A 155 3.32 -1.84 0.93
CA ILE A 155 3.15 -1.61 2.36
C ILE A 155 1.73 -1.15 2.63
N ASP A 156 1.14 -1.73 3.67
CA ASP A 156 -0.12 -1.29 4.24
C ASP A 156 0.12 -0.87 5.70
N ALA A 157 -0.37 0.31 6.06
CA ALA A 157 -0.09 0.96 7.33
C ALA A 157 -1.36 1.56 7.93
N TRP A 158 -1.70 1.21 9.17
CA TRP A 158 -2.85 1.75 9.89
C TRP A 158 -2.42 2.60 11.07
N ASP A 159 -2.89 3.85 11.10
CA ASP A 159 -2.80 4.74 12.25
C ASP A 159 -4.02 4.49 13.13
N SER A 160 -3.82 3.98 14.33
CA SER A 160 -4.93 3.63 15.22
C SER A 160 -5.75 4.84 15.67
N LYS A 161 -5.21 6.08 15.57
CA LYS A 161 -5.79 7.37 15.99
C LYS A 161 -6.31 7.44 17.43
N ARG A 162 -6.18 6.37 18.21
CA ARG A 162 -6.71 6.21 19.57
C ARG A 162 -5.58 6.30 20.57
N ARG A 163 -5.87 6.89 21.73
CA ARG A 163 -4.94 6.87 22.86
C ARG A 163 -4.70 5.41 23.26
N HIS A 164 -3.44 4.96 23.24
CA HIS A 164 -3.02 3.57 23.46
C HIS A 164 -3.47 2.56 22.39
N GLY A 165 -4.02 3.03 21.26
CA GLY A 165 -4.16 2.18 20.08
C GLY A 165 -2.78 1.80 19.56
N LYS A 166 -2.65 0.57 19.07
CA LYS A 166 -1.43 0.11 18.41
C LYS A 166 -1.61 0.27 16.92
N ASP A 167 -0.66 0.93 16.29
CA ASP A 167 -0.59 1.04 14.85
C ASP A 167 -0.23 -0.31 14.23
N ILE A 168 -0.60 -0.52 12.97
CA ILE A 168 -0.34 -1.77 12.25
C ILE A 168 0.51 -1.46 11.02
N PHE A 169 1.51 -2.30 10.77
CA PHE A 169 2.36 -2.24 9.59
C PHE A 169 2.45 -3.62 8.94
N GLN A 170 2.25 -3.67 7.64
CA GLN A 170 2.38 -4.86 6.80
C GLN A 170 3.28 -4.56 5.62
N ILE A 171 4.07 -5.55 5.22
CA ILE A 171 4.95 -5.47 4.05
C ILE A 171 4.86 -6.77 3.25
N GLN A 172 4.81 -6.64 1.93
CA GLN A 172 5.03 -7.71 0.98
C GLN A 172 6.09 -7.28 -0.02
N ILE A 173 6.99 -8.19 -0.38
CA ILE A 173 8.00 -8.01 -1.43
C ILE A 173 7.71 -9.02 -2.52
N PHE A 174 7.66 -8.51 -3.75
CA PHE A 174 7.40 -9.26 -4.96
C PHE A 174 8.65 -9.30 -5.82
N ASP A 175 8.90 -10.45 -6.44
CA ASP A 175 9.90 -10.58 -7.49
C ASP A 175 9.44 -9.91 -8.81
N ARG A 176 10.28 -10.04 -9.84
CA ARG A 176 10.01 -9.49 -11.18
C ARG A 176 8.76 -10.09 -11.86
N TYR A 177 8.30 -11.27 -11.41
CA TYR A 177 7.11 -11.93 -11.94
C TYR A 177 5.85 -11.61 -11.13
N GLY A 178 5.98 -10.92 -10.00
CA GLY A 178 4.88 -10.62 -9.11
C GLY A 178 4.59 -11.71 -8.09
N LEU A 179 5.51 -12.66 -7.87
CA LEU A 179 5.39 -13.65 -6.80
C LEU A 179 5.87 -13.04 -5.48
N VAL A 180 5.14 -13.29 -4.40
CA VAL A 180 5.55 -12.89 -3.05
C VAL A 180 6.78 -13.71 -2.64
N VAL A 181 7.90 -13.04 -2.41
CA VAL A 181 9.15 -13.66 -1.93
C VAL A 181 9.42 -13.39 -0.45
N TYR A 182 8.74 -12.40 0.13
CA TYR A 182 8.81 -12.10 1.55
C TYR A 182 7.56 -11.35 1.99
N GLU A 183 7.06 -11.65 3.18
CA GLU A 183 5.98 -10.91 3.82
C GLU A 183 6.15 -10.87 5.35
N ALA A 184 5.65 -9.81 5.97
CA ALA A 184 5.68 -9.66 7.42
C ALA A 184 4.56 -8.74 7.92
N GLY A 185 4.21 -8.88 9.20
CA GLY A 185 3.22 -8.04 9.86
C GLY A 185 1.76 -8.44 9.62
N TYR A 186 1.51 -9.63 9.08
CA TYR A 186 0.15 -10.18 8.99
C TYR A 186 -0.35 -10.63 10.36
N ASP A 187 -1.66 -10.60 10.58
CA ASP A 187 -2.28 -10.89 11.89
C ASP A 187 -1.75 -12.22 12.47
N PRO A 188 -1.26 -12.24 13.72
CA PRO A 188 -1.27 -11.18 14.75
C PRO A 188 0.01 -10.33 14.87
N LEU A 189 0.92 -10.40 13.90
CA LEU A 189 2.30 -9.89 14.00
C LEU A 189 2.49 -8.44 13.49
N GLY A 190 1.41 -7.81 13.01
CA GLY A 190 1.44 -6.47 12.43
C GLY A 190 1.54 -5.31 13.39
N TYR A 191 1.37 -5.54 14.69
CA TYR A 191 1.39 -4.47 15.67
C TYR A 191 2.77 -3.80 15.73
N VAL A 192 2.81 -2.49 15.54
CA VAL A 192 4.07 -1.74 15.57
C VAL A 192 4.63 -1.69 16.99
N HIS A 193 5.89 -2.09 17.12
CA HIS A 193 6.64 -2.03 18.35
C HIS A 193 7.67 -0.90 18.34
N ARG A 194 7.84 -0.23 19.49
CA ARG A 194 8.82 0.85 19.72
C ARG A 194 8.82 1.92 18.61
N GLY A 195 7.65 2.39 18.25
CA GLY A 195 7.47 3.38 17.20
C GLY A 195 5.99 3.72 17.01
N ASN A 196 5.70 4.43 15.92
CA ASN A 196 4.35 4.83 15.57
C ASN A 196 4.23 5.14 14.07
N ILE A 197 3.00 5.12 13.59
CA ILE A 197 2.59 5.57 12.26
C ILE A 197 1.78 6.85 12.43
N VAL A 198 1.96 7.79 11.50
CA VAL A 198 1.16 9.03 11.44
C VAL A 198 0.63 9.20 10.04
N ILE A 199 -0.69 9.27 9.92
CA ILE A 199 -1.39 9.48 8.66
C ILE A 199 -2.02 10.87 8.63
N HIS A 200 -1.59 11.67 7.65
CA HIS A 200 -2.20 12.96 7.32
C HIS A 200 -2.98 12.80 6.00
N GLY A 201 -4.24 12.34 6.12
CA GLY A 201 -5.20 12.27 5.03
C GLY A 201 -5.99 13.58 4.88
N HIS A 202 -6.54 13.84 3.68
CA HIS A 202 -7.48 14.94 3.50
C HIS A 202 -8.80 14.61 4.23
N ARG A 203 -9.33 15.55 5.03
CA ARG A 203 -10.62 15.32 5.72
C ARG A 203 -11.71 15.35 4.66
N HIS A 204 -12.40 14.23 4.46
CA HIS A 204 -13.72 14.25 3.83
C HIS A 204 -14.63 15.14 4.70
N HIS A 205 -14.87 16.36 4.25
CA HIS A 205 -15.93 17.18 4.81
C HIS A 205 -17.23 16.44 4.56
N ARG A 206 -17.76 15.76 5.58
CA ARG A 206 -19.18 15.44 5.62
C ARG A 206 -19.91 16.77 5.50
N HIS A 207 -20.65 16.97 4.42
CA HIS A 207 -21.58 18.08 4.26
C HIS A 207 -22.63 17.99 5.38
N HIS A 208 -22.32 18.54 6.55
CA HIS A 208 -23.34 18.89 7.51
C HIS A 208 -24.06 20.11 6.94
N GLY A 209 -25.26 19.89 6.41
CA GLY A 209 -26.17 20.97 6.06
C GLY A 209 -26.39 21.85 7.27
N HIS A 210 -25.78 23.03 7.28
CA HIS A 210 -26.05 24.05 8.28
C HIS A 210 -27.45 24.60 8.01
N HIS A 211 -28.43 24.05 8.72
CA HIS A 211 -29.77 24.61 8.83
C HIS A 211 -29.66 25.92 9.64
N TRP A 212 -29.54 27.05 8.95
CA TRP A 212 -29.60 28.37 9.57
C TRP A 212 -31.03 28.62 10.05
N HIS A 213 -31.26 28.54 11.35
CA HIS A 213 -32.46 29.09 11.97
C HIS A 213 -32.38 30.62 11.97
N HIS A 214 -33.09 31.26 11.04
CA HIS A 214 -33.41 32.68 11.14
C HIS A 214 -34.27 32.92 12.39
N ARG A 215 -33.68 33.50 13.44
CA ARG A 215 -34.44 34.15 14.52
C ARG A 215 -34.89 35.53 14.04
N HIS A 216 -36.19 35.67 13.78
CA HIS A 216 -36.85 36.96 13.70
C HIS A 216 -36.75 37.67 15.05
N HIS A 217 -36.05 38.81 15.10
CA HIS A 217 -36.17 39.74 16.21
C HIS A 217 -37.23 40.80 15.89
N HIS A 218 -38.33 40.73 16.65
CA HIS A 218 -39.39 41.73 16.70
C HIS A 218 -38.89 43.07 17.24
N HIS A 219 -39.42 44.14 16.63
CA HIS A 219 -39.41 45.53 17.06
C HIS A 219 -39.59 45.76 18.58
N LYS A 220 -38.92 46.80 19.09
CA LYS A 220 -39.55 47.79 19.97
C LYS A 220 -38.87 49.16 19.83
N MET A 221 -39.62 50.11 19.26
CA MET A 221 -39.35 51.54 19.37
C MET A 221 -39.51 51.98 20.83
N ARG A 222 -38.69 52.93 21.28
CA ARG A 222 -39.10 53.97 22.23
C ARG A 222 -38.38 55.27 21.92
N HIS A 223 -39.18 56.32 21.73
CA HIS A 223 -38.82 57.72 21.82
C HIS A 223 -38.23 58.07 23.18
N CYS A 224 -37.24 58.97 23.19
CA CYS A 224 -37.27 60.28 23.82
C CYS A 224 -36.31 61.19 23.03
#